data_AF-A0A2U9AX01-F1
#
_entry.id   AF-A0A2U9AX01-F1
#
_cell.length_a   1.000
_cell.length_b   1.000
_cell.length_c   1.000
_cell.angle_alpha   90.00
_cell.angle_beta   90.00
_cell.angle_gamma   90.00
#
_symmetry.space_group_name_H-M   'P 1'
#
loop_
_entity.id
_entity.type
_entity.pdbx_description
1 polymer ?
#
loop_
_entity_poly.entity_id
_entity_poly.type
_entity_poly.pdbx_seq_one_letter_code
_entity_poly.pdbx_strand_id
1 'polypeptide(L)'
;MESSEPIIENQNTFYNGQLETKPSQESQNHRAGRWPFGAARQGCSTAPTAKKPEEVEAEAKARVLSEGGDPRNGFVVLSRCAIQFGMYKGRDFKWLLENDVSYVAKQVAYHQREREHTTIQSPLVANMDSLTRYAIAYHDVVNEVRVHRGYEEAKERSLLPGQEGEALIGFGKYKTETLQDLYKIRAGCKRANQETDQQERSPEHL
;
A
#
# COMPACT_ATOMS: atom_id res chain seq x y z
N MET A 1 13.26 -32.52 -42.40
CA MET A 1 12.25 -31.47 -42.18
C MET A 1 12.34 -31.12 -40.71
N GLU A 2 13.18 -30.12 -40.47
CA GLU A 2 13.72 -29.72 -39.17
C GLU A 2 12.78 -28.64 -38.64
N SER A 3 12.05 -28.97 -37.57
CA SER A 3 11.12 -28.04 -36.92
C SER A 3 11.90 -27.25 -35.87
N SER A 4 12.46 -26.12 -36.29
CA SER A 4 13.08 -25.15 -35.39
C SER A 4 12.00 -24.43 -34.58
N GLU A 5 11.90 -24.75 -33.28
CA GLU A 5 11.14 -23.95 -32.32
C GLU A 5 11.90 -22.65 -32.02
N PRO A 6 11.23 -21.47 -31.96
CA PRO A 6 11.89 -20.23 -31.58
C PRO A 6 12.08 -20.18 -30.07
N ILE A 7 13.34 -20.21 -29.64
CA ILE A 7 13.79 -19.88 -28.28
C ILE A 7 13.51 -18.40 -28.06
N ILE A 8 12.44 -18.07 -27.34
CA ILE A 8 12.28 -16.73 -26.76
C ILE A 8 13.18 -16.69 -25.53
N GLU A 9 14.41 -16.19 -25.72
CA GLU A 9 15.28 -15.77 -24.63
C GLU A 9 14.56 -14.70 -23.81
N ASN A 10 14.03 -15.14 -22.67
CA ASN A 10 13.37 -14.30 -21.69
C ASN A 10 14.44 -13.51 -20.92
N GLN A 11 14.95 -12.43 -21.52
CA GLN A 11 15.84 -11.47 -20.84
C GLN A 11 15.08 -10.49 -19.93
N ASN A 12 14.06 -10.98 -19.21
CA ASN A 12 13.59 -10.33 -18.00
C ASN A 12 14.42 -10.89 -16.85
N THR A 13 15.60 -10.30 -16.61
CA THR A 13 16.22 -10.36 -15.29
C THR A 13 15.27 -9.67 -14.32
N PHE A 14 14.33 -10.45 -13.78
CA PHE A 14 13.52 -10.07 -12.63
C PHE A 14 14.51 -9.61 -11.54
N TYR A 15 14.53 -8.31 -11.27
CA TYR A 15 14.97 -7.85 -9.96
C TYR A 15 14.06 -8.58 -8.97
N ASN A 16 14.63 -9.48 -8.16
CA ASN A 16 13.89 -10.30 -7.20
C ASN A 16 13.37 -9.50 -5.99
N GLY A 17 12.88 -8.27 -6.22
CA GLY A 17 11.77 -7.61 -5.53
C GLY A 17 11.80 -7.50 -4.00
N GLN A 18 12.88 -7.88 -3.33
CA GLN A 18 12.91 -7.92 -1.88
C GLN A 18 13.27 -6.53 -1.38
N LEU A 19 12.25 -5.77 -0.98
CA LEU A 19 12.43 -4.53 -0.24
C LEU A 19 13.04 -4.88 1.10
N GLU A 20 14.25 -4.39 1.38
CA GLU A 20 14.80 -4.47 2.74
C GLU A 20 14.05 -3.48 3.63
N THR A 21 12.90 -3.92 4.17
CA THR A 21 12.07 -3.08 5.04
C THR A 21 12.70 -2.99 6.43
N LYS A 22 13.53 -1.98 6.65
CA LYS A 22 13.97 -1.56 7.98
C LYS A 22 13.55 -0.10 8.16
N PRO A 23 12.36 0.17 8.73
CA PRO A 23 11.89 1.54 8.89
C PRO A 23 12.92 2.33 9.69
N SER A 24 13.47 3.37 9.05
CA SER A 24 14.44 4.26 9.68
C SER A 24 13.79 4.98 10.87
N GLN A 25 14.62 5.42 11.82
CA GLN A 25 14.18 6.25 12.94
C GLN A 25 13.43 7.50 12.46
N GLU A 26 13.80 8.03 11.29
CA GLU A 26 13.14 9.16 10.67
C GLU A 26 11.69 8.84 10.27
N SER A 27 11.45 7.71 9.58
CA SER A 27 10.10 7.25 9.26
C SER A 27 9.26 6.99 10.52
N GLN A 28 9.85 6.41 11.56
CA GLN A 28 9.18 6.23 12.84
C GLN A 28 8.79 7.56 13.50
N ASN A 29 9.63 8.60 13.39
CA ASN A 29 9.30 9.93 13.91
C ASN A 29 8.13 10.57 13.16
N HIS A 30 8.06 10.39 11.84
CA HIS A 30 6.92 10.81 11.02
C HIS A 30 5.64 10.06 11.41
N ARG A 31 5.74 8.74 11.59
CA ARG A 31 4.60 7.87 11.95
C ARG A 31 4.10 8.08 13.38
N ALA A 32 4.98 8.39 14.33
CA ALA A 32 4.66 8.64 15.74
C ALA A 32 4.05 10.04 15.99
N GLY A 33 3.75 10.81 14.94
CA GLY A 33 3.08 12.10 15.09
C GLY A 33 3.94 13.18 15.75
N ARG A 34 5.28 13.06 15.73
CA ARG A 34 6.15 14.14 16.22
C ARG A 34 6.31 15.23 15.17
N TRP A 35 5.20 15.92 14.88
CA TRP A 35 5.22 17.32 14.45
C TRP A 35 4.94 18.19 15.67
N PRO A 36 5.55 19.39 15.79
CA PRO A 36 5.16 20.32 16.81
C PRO A 36 3.75 20.80 16.47
N PHE A 37 2.75 20.27 17.16
CA PHE A 37 1.48 20.96 17.31
C PHE A 37 1.76 22.25 18.10
N GLY A 38 2.25 23.30 17.42
CA GLY A 38 2.67 24.54 18.07
C GLY A 38 3.82 25.26 17.39
N ALA A 39 3.71 25.58 16.10
CA ALA A 39 4.38 26.75 15.56
C ALA A 39 3.41 27.49 14.65
N ALA A 40 3.26 28.78 14.92
CA ALA A 40 2.21 29.65 14.47
C ALA A 40 1.97 29.63 12.95
N ARG A 41 0.70 29.88 12.58
CA ARG A 41 0.36 30.54 11.31
C ARG A 41 1.16 31.84 11.24
N GLN A 42 2.29 31.81 10.54
CA GLN A 42 3.10 32.99 10.27
C GLN A 42 3.60 32.94 8.84
N GLY A 43 3.18 33.95 8.07
CA GLY A 43 3.82 34.34 6.82
C GLY A 43 3.29 33.61 5.59
N CYS A 44 2.78 34.40 4.66
CA CYS A 44 2.62 34.08 3.25
C CYS A 44 3.76 33.14 2.78
N SER A 45 3.47 31.85 2.66
CA SER A 45 4.41 30.89 2.09
C SER A 45 3.92 30.60 0.69
N THR A 46 4.60 31.16 -0.30
CA THR A 46 4.62 30.64 -1.66
C THR A 46 5.16 29.22 -1.59
N ALA A 47 4.28 28.26 -1.24
CA ALA A 47 4.62 26.85 -1.32
C ALA A 47 5.10 26.60 -2.75
N PRO A 48 6.32 26.08 -2.96
CA PRO A 48 6.79 25.85 -4.32
C PRO A 48 5.79 24.90 -4.99
N THR A 49 5.19 25.40 -6.07
CA THR A 49 4.31 24.66 -6.97
C THR A 49 4.98 23.34 -7.32
N ALA A 50 4.21 22.27 -7.43
CA ALA A 50 4.75 20.96 -7.79
C ALA A 50 5.59 21.08 -9.07
N LYS A 51 6.82 20.53 -9.02
CA LYS A 51 7.72 20.53 -10.17
C LYS A 51 7.09 19.78 -11.33
N LYS A 52 7.39 20.22 -12.54
CA LYS A 52 6.95 19.52 -13.75
C LYS A 52 7.57 18.12 -13.79
N PRO A 53 6.89 17.13 -14.40
CA PRO A 53 7.40 15.76 -14.44
C PRO A 53 8.79 15.68 -15.09
N GLU A 54 9.07 16.50 -16.10
CA GLU A 54 10.38 16.55 -16.77
C GLU A 54 11.50 17.03 -15.84
N GLU A 55 11.21 17.99 -14.96
CA GLU A 55 12.18 18.50 -13.98
C GLU A 55 12.49 17.44 -12.92
N VAL A 56 11.46 16.73 -12.43
CA VAL A 56 11.65 15.63 -11.46
C VAL A 56 12.47 14.50 -12.07
N GLU A 57 12.19 14.14 -13.33
CA GLU A 57 12.95 13.11 -14.04
C GLU A 57 14.39 13.54 -14.32
N ALA A 58 14.63 14.79 -14.71
CA ALA A 58 15.98 15.32 -14.93
C ALA A 58 16.81 15.32 -13.65
N GLU A 59 16.23 15.74 -12.51
CA GLU A 59 16.87 15.67 -11.20
C GLU A 59 17.19 14.23 -10.79
N ALA A 60 16.26 13.31 -11.02
CA ALA A 60 16.47 11.89 -10.74
C ALA A 60 17.60 11.30 -11.60
N LYS A 61 17.63 11.59 -12.91
CA LYS A 61 18.72 11.17 -13.81
C LYS A 61 20.08 11.73 -13.40
N ALA A 62 20.14 13.00 -12.99
CA ALA A 62 21.37 13.60 -12.50
C ALA A 62 21.89 12.89 -11.23
N ARG A 63 20.99 12.54 -10.30
CA ARG A 63 21.34 11.75 -9.11
C ARG A 63 21.85 10.36 -9.47
N VAL A 64 21.13 9.64 -10.34
CA VAL A 64 21.54 8.32 -10.83
C VAL A 64 22.94 8.36 -11.44
N LEU A 65 23.22 9.34 -12.30
CA LEU A 65 24.55 9.56 -12.87
C LEU A 65 25.62 9.82 -11.80
N SER A 66 25.32 10.69 -10.83
CA SER A 66 26.27 11.01 -9.75
C SER A 66 26.58 9.81 -8.85
N GLU A 67 25.65 8.87 -8.74
CA GLU A 67 25.79 7.62 -7.97
C GLU A 67 26.44 6.49 -8.80
N GLY A 68 26.79 6.75 -10.07
CA GLY A 68 27.38 5.76 -10.99
C GLY A 68 26.38 4.76 -11.58
N GLY A 69 25.08 5.03 -11.47
CA GLY A 69 24.02 4.22 -12.09
C GLY A 69 23.72 4.60 -13.55
N ASP A 70 22.91 3.79 -14.21
CA ASP A 70 22.48 4.03 -15.59
C ASP A 70 21.21 4.91 -15.66
N PRO A 71 21.27 6.16 -16.18
CA PRO A 71 20.11 7.04 -16.33
C PRO A 71 19.16 6.61 -17.46
N ARG A 72 19.54 5.61 -18.28
CA ARG A 72 18.65 5.01 -19.30
C ARG A 72 17.76 3.93 -18.70
N ASN A 73 18.14 3.37 -17.55
CA ASN A 73 17.30 2.45 -16.82
C ASN A 73 16.17 3.23 -16.11
N GLY A 74 14.99 3.22 -16.73
CA GLY A 74 13.82 3.92 -16.21
C GLY A 74 13.42 3.51 -14.78
N PHE A 75 13.68 2.27 -14.37
CA PHE A 75 13.37 1.82 -13.01
C PHE A 75 14.32 2.45 -11.97
N VAL A 76 15.62 2.50 -12.29
CA VAL A 76 16.63 3.17 -11.44
C VAL A 76 16.35 4.66 -11.36
N VAL A 77 15.93 5.30 -12.45
CA VAL A 77 15.51 6.70 -12.46
C VAL A 77 14.27 6.90 -11.58
N LEU A 78 13.23 6.09 -11.74
CA LEU A 78 12.03 6.15 -10.90
C LEU A 78 12.36 6.01 -9.41
N SER A 79 13.30 5.13 -9.04
CA SER A 79 13.71 4.96 -7.64
C SER A 79 14.24 6.25 -7.00
N ARG A 80 14.80 7.16 -7.82
CA ARG A 80 15.37 8.46 -7.40
C ARG A 80 14.45 9.66 -7.62
N CYS A 81 13.26 9.47 -8.18
CA CYS A 81 12.27 10.54 -8.30
C CYS A 81 11.85 11.05 -6.91
N ALA A 82 11.86 12.37 -6.74
CA ALA A 82 11.46 13.01 -5.49
C ALA A 82 9.93 13.07 -5.36
N ILE A 83 9.43 12.72 -4.18
CA ILE A 83 8.02 12.83 -3.80
C ILE A 83 7.63 14.30 -3.75
N GLN A 84 6.56 14.68 -4.44
CA GLN A 84 6.09 16.07 -4.50
C GLN A 84 4.90 16.36 -3.56
N PHE A 85 4.38 15.34 -2.86
CA PHE A 85 3.15 15.40 -2.05
C PHE A 85 3.32 14.76 -0.67
N GLY A 86 2.32 14.95 0.19
CA GLY A 86 2.24 14.26 1.48
C GLY A 86 3.35 14.62 2.46
N MET A 87 3.45 13.81 3.52
CA MET A 87 4.40 14.05 4.63
C MET A 87 5.85 13.71 4.29
N TYR A 88 6.07 12.92 3.23
CA TYR A 88 7.40 12.48 2.78
C TYR A 88 7.90 13.30 1.57
N LYS A 89 7.34 14.49 1.34
CA LYS A 89 7.75 15.40 0.27
C LYS A 89 9.27 15.66 0.32
N GLY A 90 9.94 15.49 -0.81
CA GLY A 90 11.39 15.67 -0.97
C GLY A 90 12.23 14.40 -0.74
N ARG A 91 11.66 13.33 -0.16
CA ARG A 91 12.29 12.00 -0.15
C ARG A 91 12.14 11.34 -1.53
N ASP A 92 12.99 10.38 -1.84
CA ASP A 92 12.87 9.61 -3.08
C ASP A 92 11.93 8.41 -2.93
N PHE A 93 11.47 7.87 -4.05
CA PHE A 93 10.52 6.76 -4.05
C PHE A 93 11.11 5.51 -3.39
N LYS A 94 12.39 5.22 -3.65
CA LYS A 94 13.08 4.08 -3.03
C LYS A 94 13.05 4.17 -1.52
N TRP A 95 13.47 5.31 -0.96
CA TRP A 95 13.47 5.54 0.48
C TRP A 95 12.07 5.33 1.05
N LEU A 96 11.03 5.86 0.42
CA LEU A 96 9.67 5.69 0.93
C LEU A 96 9.23 4.22 0.98
N LEU A 97 9.50 3.45 -0.08
CA LEU A 97 9.15 2.03 -0.12
C LEU A 97 9.91 1.19 0.92
N GLU A 98 11.17 1.51 1.19
CA GLU A 98 11.98 0.82 2.20
C GLU A 98 11.53 1.15 3.63
N ASN A 99 10.82 2.27 3.81
CA ASN A 99 10.48 2.79 5.13
C ASN A 99 9.01 2.63 5.52
N ASP A 100 8.08 2.78 4.58
CA ASP A 100 6.65 2.83 4.88
C ASP A 100 5.77 2.27 3.73
N VAL A 101 5.86 0.95 3.54
CA VAL A 101 5.07 0.21 2.55
C VAL A 101 3.56 0.44 2.72
N SER A 102 3.05 0.46 3.95
CA SER A 102 1.63 0.67 4.22
C SER A 102 1.16 2.07 3.79
N TYR A 103 1.96 3.11 4.00
CA TYR A 103 1.65 4.43 3.48
C TYR A 103 1.63 4.45 1.94
N VAL A 104 2.65 3.87 1.29
CA VAL A 104 2.70 3.76 -0.18
C VAL A 104 1.47 3.06 -0.70
N ALA A 105 1.12 1.90 -0.13
CA ALA A 105 -0.02 1.11 -0.54
C ALA A 105 -1.33 1.89 -0.42
N LYS A 106 -1.52 2.64 0.66
CA LYS A 106 -2.67 3.54 0.83
C LYS A 106 -2.72 4.62 -0.25
N GLN A 107 -1.60 5.28 -0.52
CA GLN A 107 -1.52 6.32 -1.56
C GLN A 107 -1.81 5.75 -2.95
N VAL A 108 -1.24 4.59 -3.29
CA VAL A 108 -1.46 3.90 -4.56
C VAL A 108 -2.92 3.45 -4.71
N ALA A 109 -3.51 2.86 -3.68
CA ALA A 109 -4.91 2.42 -3.69
C ALA A 109 -5.86 3.59 -3.94
N TYR A 110 -5.67 4.69 -3.21
CA TYR A 110 -6.45 5.92 -3.38
C TYR A 110 -6.30 6.48 -4.79
N HIS A 111 -5.06 6.63 -5.25
CA HIS A 111 -4.75 7.19 -6.56
C HIS A 111 -5.36 6.39 -7.71
N GLN A 112 -5.23 5.06 -7.67
CA GLN A 112 -5.83 4.20 -8.70
C GLN A 112 -7.34 4.35 -8.77
N ARG A 113 -8.03 4.44 -7.61
CA ARG A 113 -9.48 4.70 -7.56
C ARG A 113 -9.84 6.07 -8.14
N GLU A 114 -9.08 7.12 -7.80
CA GLU A 114 -9.33 8.45 -8.39
C GLU A 114 -9.14 8.48 -9.91
N ARG A 115 -8.17 7.72 -10.43
CA ARG A 115 -7.90 7.61 -11.88
C ARG A 115 -9.01 6.89 -12.66
N GLU A 116 -9.86 6.09 -12.00
CA GLU A 116 -11.04 5.48 -12.63
C GLU A 116 -12.09 6.53 -13.02
N HIS A 117 -12.12 7.68 -12.34
CA HIS A 117 -13.13 8.73 -12.53
C HIS A 117 -12.59 10.06 -13.05
N THR A 118 -11.26 10.27 -13.01
CA THR A 118 -10.64 11.58 -13.28
C THR A 118 -9.60 11.51 -14.39
N THR A 119 -9.78 12.35 -15.42
CA THR A 119 -8.81 12.52 -16.52
C THR A 119 -7.86 13.71 -16.31
N ILE A 120 -8.04 14.49 -15.25
CA ILE A 120 -7.24 15.68 -14.93
C ILE A 120 -5.76 15.31 -14.89
N GLN A 121 -4.97 16.04 -15.69
CA GLN A 121 -3.52 15.95 -15.68
C GLN A 121 -2.97 17.13 -14.87
N SER A 122 -2.15 16.83 -13.88
CA SER A 122 -1.40 17.83 -13.12
C SER A 122 -0.01 17.27 -12.79
N PRO A 123 0.98 18.13 -12.49
CA PRO A 123 2.30 17.64 -12.11
C PRO A 123 2.29 16.71 -10.88
N LEU A 124 1.36 16.92 -9.94
CA LEU A 124 1.15 16.04 -8.80
C LEU A 124 0.61 14.66 -9.22
N VAL A 125 -0.39 14.64 -10.11
CA VAL A 125 -0.95 13.39 -10.66
C VAL A 125 0.14 12.61 -11.41
N ALA A 126 0.97 13.27 -12.21
CA ALA A 126 2.08 12.63 -12.91
C ALA A 126 3.15 12.06 -11.95
N ASN A 127 3.43 12.76 -10.84
CA ASN A 127 4.32 12.26 -9.79
C ASN A 127 3.73 11.04 -9.08
N MET A 128 2.43 11.04 -8.78
CA MET A 128 1.70 9.90 -8.23
C MET A 128 1.63 8.71 -9.20
N ASP A 129 1.43 8.95 -10.49
CA ASP A 129 1.48 7.91 -11.54
C ASP A 129 2.87 7.27 -11.59
N SER A 130 3.92 8.07 -11.48
CA SER A 130 5.31 7.60 -11.44
C SER A 130 5.59 6.77 -10.18
N LEU A 131 5.14 7.21 -9.01
CA LEU A 131 5.24 6.43 -7.77
C LEU A 131 4.48 5.11 -7.93
N THR A 132 3.27 5.15 -8.47
CA THR A 132 2.43 3.96 -8.68
C THR A 132 3.15 2.96 -9.58
N ARG A 133 3.71 3.40 -10.71
CA ARG A 133 4.47 2.55 -11.64
C ARG A 133 5.68 1.90 -10.98
N TYR A 134 6.41 2.66 -10.14
CA TYR A 134 7.55 2.13 -9.39
C TYR A 134 7.10 1.12 -8.33
N ALA A 135 6.02 1.44 -7.61
CA ALA A 135 5.58 0.70 -6.44
C ALA A 135 4.96 -0.66 -6.78
N ILE A 136 4.16 -0.74 -7.84
CA ILE A 136 3.50 -2.00 -8.26
C ILE A 136 4.47 -3.04 -8.82
N ALA A 137 5.74 -2.68 -9.05
CA ALA A 137 6.80 -3.63 -9.39
C ALA A 137 7.16 -4.55 -8.21
N TYR A 138 6.73 -4.20 -6.98
CA TYR A 138 7.03 -4.96 -5.76
C TYR A 138 5.79 -5.72 -5.27
N HIS A 139 5.94 -7.04 -5.10
CA HIS A 139 4.84 -7.92 -4.72
C HIS A 139 4.24 -7.57 -3.34
N ASP A 140 5.08 -7.18 -2.37
CA ASP A 140 4.63 -6.78 -1.03
C ASP A 140 3.72 -5.56 -1.07
N VAL A 141 4.06 -4.58 -1.91
CA VAL A 141 3.22 -3.39 -2.10
C VAL A 141 1.90 -3.76 -2.77
N VAL A 142 1.93 -4.61 -3.80
CA VAL A 142 0.71 -5.06 -4.49
C VAL A 142 -0.24 -5.79 -3.52
N ASN A 143 0.29 -6.65 -2.64
CA ASN A 143 -0.51 -7.32 -1.62
C ASN A 143 -1.09 -6.33 -0.61
N GLU A 144 -0.30 -5.39 -0.12
CA GLU A 144 -0.77 -4.37 0.82
C GLU A 144 -1.83 -3.45 0.19
N VAL A 145 -1.69 -3.09 -1.10
CA VAL A 145 -2.71 -2.34 -1.86
C VAL A 145 -4.02 -3.12 -1.93
N ARG A 146 -3.96 -4.44 -2.20
CA ARG A 146 -5.16 -5.31 -2.22
C ARG A 146 -5.84 -5.37 -0.85
N VAL A 147 -5.07 -5.52 0.23
CA VAL A 147 -5.60 -5.49 1.60
C VAL A 147 -6.25 -4.15 1.90
N HIS A 148 -5.62 -3.04 1.53
CA HIS A 148 -6.15 -1.70 1.77
C HIS A 148 -7.46 -1.46 1.02
N ARG A 149 -7.53 -1.84 -0.26
CA ARG A 149 -8.76 -1.76 -1.06
C ARG A 149 -9.88 -2.59 -0.42
N GLY A 150 -9.60 -3.85 -0.07
CA GLY A 150 -10.59 -4.71 0.59
C GLY A 150 -11.12 -4.13 1.90
N TYR A 151 -10.27 -3.41 2.66
CA TYR A 151 -10.69 -2.71 3.87
C TYR A 151 -11.63 -1.54 3.60
N GLU A 152 -11.29 -0.68 2.64
CA GLU A 152 -12.16 0.45 2.28
C GLU A 152 -13.48 -0.04 1.65
N GLU A 153 -13.44 -1.09 0.82
CA GLU A 153 -14.66 -1.70 0.27
C GLU A 153 -15.57 -2.29 1.35
N ALA A 154 -15.01 -3.04 2.31
CA ALA A 154 -15.79 -3.60 3.41
C ALA A 154 -16.37 -2.50 4.30
N LYS A 155 -15.61 -1.43 4.53
CA LYS A 155 -16.11 -0.24 5.22
C LYS A 155 -17.26 0.40 4.46
N GLU A 156 -17.13 0.62 3.15
CA GLU A 156 -18.21 1.17 2.32
C GLU A 156 -19.46 0.30 2.32
N ARG A 157 -19.32 -1.02 2.18
CA ARG A 157 -20.46 -1.95 2.27
C ARG A 157 -21.13 -1.89 3.63
N SER A 158 -20.36 -1.79 4.72
CA SER A 158 -20.91 -1.69 6.08
C SER A 158 -21.72 -0.41 6.36
N LEU A 159 -21.57 0.62 5.51
CA LEU A 159 -22.38 1.85 5.59
C LEU A 159 -23.76 1.69 4.94
N LEU A 160 -24.01 0.60 4.21
CA LEU A 160 -25.31 0.30 3.62
C LEU A 160 -26.27 -0.23 4.70
N PRO A 161 -27.56 0.19 4.70
CA PRO A 161 -28.53 -0.28 5.67
C PRO A 161 -28.66 -1.82 5.67
N GLY A 162 -28.53 -2.45 6.84
CA GLY A 162 -28.63 -3.90 6.99
C GLY A 162 -27.37 -4.68 6.63
N GLN A 163 -26.27 -4.01 6.29
CA GLN A 163 -24.96 -4.59 6.00
C GLN A 163 -23.91 -4.26 7.06
N GLU A 164 -24.32 -3.76 8.23
CA GLU A 164 -23.40 -3.32 9.30
C GLU A 164 -22.47 -4.47 9.77
N GLY A 165 -22.93 -5.72 9.61
CA GLY A 165 -22.16 -6.92 9.91
C GLY A 165 -20.94 -7.15 9.00
N GLU A 166 -20.88 -6.53 7.82
CA GLU A 166 -19.75 -6.66 6.88
C GLU A 166 -18.53 -5.83 7.28
N ALA A 167 -18.64 -4.98 8.31
CA ALA A 167 -17.50 -4.20 8.78
C ALA A 167 -16.36 -5.12 9.23
N LEU A 168 -15.14 -4.87 8.70
CA LEU A 168 -13.94 -5.53 9.19
C LEU A 168 -13.61 -5.06 10.61
N ILE A 169 -13.13 -5.98 11.42
CA ILE A 169 -12.71 -5.67 12.80
C ILE A 169 -11.48 -4.77 12.80
N GLY A 170 -10.56 -4.96 11.86
CA GLY A 170 -9.41 -4.06 11.65
C GLY A 170 -8.32 -4.11 12.74
N PHE A 171 -8.43 -4.97 13.76
CA PHE A 171 -7.41 -5.10 14.80
C PHE A 171 -7.18 -6.53 15.28
N GLY A 172 -6.00 -6.75 15.85
CA GLY A 172 -5.60 -8.03 16.45
C GLY A 172 -5.60 -9.19 15.45
N LYS A 173 -5.81 -10.40 15.97
CA LYS A 173 -5.84 -11.64 15.17
C LYS A 173 -7.05 -11.75 14.24
N TYR A 174 -8.07 -10.92 14.42
CA TYR A 174 -9.30 -10.92 13.62
C TYR A 174 -9.35 -9.75 12.64
N LYS A 175 -8.23 -9.06 12.40
CA LYS A 175 -8.19 -7.82 11.60
C LYS A 175 -8.79 -7.97 10.18
N THR A 176 -8.81 -9.18 9.63
CA THR A 176 -9.35 -9.52 8.31
C THR A 176 -10.74 -10.16 8.35
N GLU A 177 -11.29 -10.41 9.54
CA GLU A 177 -12.64 -10.98 9.71
C GLU A 177 -13.69 -9.88 9.81
N THR A 178 -14.93 -10.19 9.44
CA THR A 178 -16.07 -9.29 9.61
C THR A 178 -16.69 -9.41 11.01
N LEU A 179 -17.46 -8.40 11.43
CA LEU A 179 -18.28 -8.49 12.65
C LEU A 179 -19.24 -9.69 12.60
N GLN A 180 -19.83 -9.96 11.44
CA GLN A 180 -20.75 -11.09 11.26
C GLN A 180 -20.03 -12.44 11.48
N ASP A 181 -18.80 -12.58 10.99
CA ASP A 181 -18.03 -13.82 11.15
C ASP A 181 -17.72 -14.10 12.62
N LEU A 182 -17.38 -13.07 13.42
CA LEU A 182 -17.22 -13.22 14.86
C LEU A 182 -18.49 -13.72 15.55
N TYR A 183 -19.66 -13.19 15.19
CA TYR A 183 -20.93 -13.63 15.77
C TYR A 183 -21.26 -15.08 15.38
N LYS A 184 -20.99 -15.49 14.13
CA LYS A 184 -21.17 -16.87 13.66
C LYS A 184 -20.24 -17.85 14.40
N ILE A 185 -18.97 -17.49 14.58
CA ILE A 185 -18.00 -18.30 15.35
C ILE A 185 -18.50 -18.50 16.79
N ARG A 186 -18.98 -17.42 17.43
CA ARG A 186 -19.50 -17.49 18.80
C ARG A 186 -20.78 -18.34 18.90
N ALA A 187 -21.67 -18.25 17.92
CA ALA A 187 -22.91 -19.04 17.88
C ALA A 187 -22.65 -20.53 17.58
N GLY A 188 -21.66 -20.85 16.75
CA GLY A 188 -21.22 -22.23 16.51
C GLY A 188 -20.57 -22.87 17.75
N CYS A 189 -19.70 -22.12 18.44
CA CYS A 189 -19.02 -22.60 19.65
C CYS A 189 -20.00 -22.89 20.80
N LYS A 190 -21.08 -22.11 20.93
CA LYS A 190 -22.16 -22.41 21.91
C LYS A 190 -22.93 -23.69 21.61
N ARG A 191 -23.18 -23.99 20.32
CA ARG A 191 -23.89 -25.22 19.92
C ARG A 191 -23.05 -26.47 20.15
N ALA A 192 -21.76 -26.42 19.82
CA ALA A 192 -20.85 -27.53 20.07
C ALA A 192 -20.76 -27.90 21.57
N ASN A 193 -20.72 -26.89 22.45
CA ASN A 193 -20.68 -27.13 23.90
C ASN A 193 -22.01 -27.69 24.46
N GLN A 194 -23.16 -27.38 23.84
CA GLN A 194 -24.45 -27.93 24.23
C GLN A 194 -24.64 -29.38 23.76
N GLU A 195 -24.09 -29.75 22.61
CA GLU A 195 -24.10 -31.14 22.13
C GLU A 195 -23.19 -32.04 22.96
N THR A 196 -22.04 -31.55 23.43
CA THR A 196 -21.18 -32.32 24.36
C THR A 196 -21.82 -32.53 25.73
N ASP A 197 -22.53 -31.54 26.27
CA ASP A 197 -23.24 -31.66 27.55
C ASP A 197 -24.46 -32.61 27.50
N GLN A 198 -25.04 -32.82 26.31
CA GLN A 198 -26.14 -33.77 26.11
C GLN A 198 -25.66 -35.21 25.90
N GLN A 199 -24.46 -35.40 25.34
CA GLN A 199 -23.87 -36.73 25.13
C GLN A 199 -23.33 -37.35 26.43
N GLU A 200 -22.89 -36.55 27.41
CA GLU A 200 -22.42 -37.05 28.73
C GLU A 200 -23.56 -37.36 29.71
N ARG A 201 -24.80 -36.98 29.41
CA ARG A 201 -25.96 -37.17 30.31
C ARG A 201 -26.79 -38.41 29.98
N SER A 202 -26.15 -39.49 29.53
CA SER A 202 -26.77 -40.81 29.41
C SER A 202 -26.03 -41.84 30.28
N PRO A 203 -26.50 -42.10 31.51
CA PRO A 203 -26.20 -43.33 32.21
C PRO A 203 -27.24 -44.39 31.83
N GLU A 204 -26.77 -45.34 31.04
CA GLU A 204 -26.92 -46.79 31.20
C GLU A 204 -28.26 -47.33 31.73
N HIS A 205 -28.93 -48.05 30.83
CA HIS A 205 -30.00 -49.00 31.10
C HIS A 205 -29.70 -49.89 32.31
N LEU A 206 -30.63 -49.92 33.27
CA LEU A 206 -31.03 -51.11 34.04
C LEU A 206 -32.53 -51.02 34.34
#